data_AF-A0A497JT21-F1
#
_entry.id   AF-A0A497JT21-F1
#
_cell.length_a   1.000
_cell.length_b   1.000
_cell.length_c   1.000
_cell.angle_alpha   90.00
_cell.angle_beta   90.00
_cell.angle_gamma   90.00
#
_symmetry.space_group_name_H-M   'P 1'
#
loop_
_entity.id
_entity.type
_entity.pdbx_description
1 polymer ?
#
loop_
_entity_poly.entity_id
_entity_poly.type
_entity_poly.pdbx_seq_one_letter_code
_entity_poly.pdbx_strand_id
1 'polypeptide(L)'
;MCLAVPAKVVEIAGDSAKVDFGSGVLREVNIALLEKVEKGNYVLVHAGYAIQLLDEKEAEETLRLWRELLEEAEIVGVEKDED
;
A
#
# COMPACT_ATOMS: atom_id res chain seq x y z
N MET A 1 -9.25 13.75 2.20
CA MET A 1 -8.26 13.35 3.23
C MET A 1 -8.14 11.84 3.10
N CYS A 2 -7.06 11.32 2.51
CA CYS A 2 -6.93 9.88 2.22
C CYS A 2 -5.80 9.29 3.09
N LEU A 3 -5.98 8.07 3.60
CA LEU A 3 -4.93 7.37 4.36
C LEU A 3 -3.90 6.75 3.40
N ALA A 4 -2.63 6.74 3.80
CA ALA A 4 -1.58 6.09 3.01
C ALA A 4 -1.65 4.56 3.23
N VAL A 5 -1.59 3.79 2.15
CA VAL A 5 -1.79 2.34 2.19
C VAL A 5 -0.51 1.63 1.75
N PRO A 6 -0.04 0.59 2.47
CA PRO A 6 1.12 -0.19 2.08
C PRO A 6 0.84 -1.02 0.82
N ALA A 7 1.80 -1.08 -0.08
CA ALA A 7 1.73 -1.89 -1.30
C ALA A 7 3.09 -2.50 -1.63
N LYS A 8 3.09 -3.69 -2.24
CA LYS A 8 4.31 -4.38 -2.69
C LYS A 8 4.64 -4.02 -4.13
N VAL A 9 5.88 -3.61 -4.41
CA VAL A 9 6.35 -3.36 -5.78
C VAL A 9 6.52 -4.68 -6.52
N VAL A 10 5.83 -4.84 -7.65
CA VAL A 10 5.89 -6.07 -8.48
C VAL A 10 6.60 -5.87 -9.82
N GLU A 11 6.64 -4.63 -10.32
CA GLU A 11 7.29 -4.23 -11.57
C GLU A 11 7.69 -2.75 -11.52
N ILE A 12 8.76 -2.37 -12.21
CA ILE A 12 9.27 -0.98 -12.27
C ILE A 12 9.54 -0.60 -13.74
N ALA A 13 9.10 0.59 -14.12
CA ALA A 13 9.31 1.20 -15.42
C ALA A 13 9.63 2.71 -15.26
N GLY A 14 10.92 3.03 -15.17
CA GLY A 14 11.39 4.40 -14.94
C GLY A 14 10.89 4.94 -13.59
N ASP A 15 10.21 6.07 -13.61
CA ASP A 15 9.65 6.73 -12.41
C ASP A 15 8.25 6.20 -12.02
N SER A 16 7.81 5.12 -12.66
CA SER A 16 6.54 4.45 -12.40
C SER A 16 6.76 3.02 -11.96
N ALA A 17 5.94 2.54 -11.03
CA ALA A 17 5.94 1.17 -10.57
C ALA A 17 4.54 0.58 -10.54
N LYS A 18 4.42 -0.70 -10.90
CA LYS A 18 3.22 -1.48 -10.63
C LYS A 18 3.34 -2.06 -9.22
N VAL A 19 2.35 -1.78 -8.39
CA VAL A 19 2.29 -2.24 -7.00
C VAL A 19 1.06 -3.10 -6.76
N ASP A 20 1.16 -4.03 -5.81
CA ASP A 20 0.08 -4.89 -5.33
C ASP A 20 -0.33 -4.45 -3.92
N PHE A 21 -1.60 -4.06 -3.76
CA PHE A 21 -2.19 -3.70 -2.47
C PHE A 21 -2.68 -4.92 -1.67
N GLY A 22 -2.47 -6.13 -2.18
CA GLY A 22 -2.98 -7.37 -1.64
C GLY A 22 -4.04 -7.99 -2.54
N SER A 23 -4.21 -9.31 -2.44
CA SER A 23 -5.20 -10.09 -3.22
C SER A 23 -5.10 -9.90 -4.74
N GLY A 24 -3.93 -9.48 -5.25
CA GLY A 24 -3.70 -9.23 -6.67
C GLY A 24 -4.25 -7.90 -7.17
N VAL A 25 -4.58 -6.95 -6.29
CA VAL A 25 -5.06 -5.61 -6.67
C VAL A 25 -3.87 -4.77 -7.13
N LEU A 26 -3.66 -4.76 -8.45
CA LEU A 26 -2.55 -4.05 -9.06
C LEU A 26 -2.91 -2.62 -9.47
N ARG A 27 -2.02 -1.67 -9.17
CA ARG A 27 -2.13 -0.26 -9.57
C ARG A 27 -0.77 0.30 -9.95
N GLU A 28 -0.79 1.32 -10.80
CA GLU A 28 0.39 2.09 -11.16
C GLU A 28 0.58 3.23 -10.14
N VAL A 29 1.82 3.41 -9.69
CA VAL A 29 2.21 4.38 -8.66
C VAL A 29 3.50 5.07 -9.10
N ASN A 30 3.53 6.39 -8.95
CA ASN A 30 4.74 7.17 -9.20
C ASN A 30 5.73 6.99 -8.03
N ILE A 31 6.97 6.63 -8.36
CA ILE A 31 8.03 6.37 -7.38
C ILE A 31 9.14 7.42 -7.41
N ALA A 32 8.99 8.51 -8.17
CA ALA A 32 10.01 9.55 -8.35
C ALA A 32 10.43 10.26 -7.06
N LEU A 33 9.61 10.17 -6.00
CA LEU A 33 9.89 10.77 -4.69
C LEU A 33 10.84 9.93 -3.84
N LEU A 34 11.13 8.70 -4.24
CA LEU A 34 11.93 7.75 -3.48
C LEU A 34 13.16 7.30 -4.27
N GLU A 35 14.28 7.16 -3.58
CA GLU A 35 15.49 6.60 -4.16
C GLU A 35 15.52 5.07 -3.96
N LYS A 36 16.12 4.36 -4.92
CA LYS A 36 16.45 2.92 -4.83
C LYS A 36 15.25 2.01 -4.54
N VAL A 37 14.09 2.31 -5.10
CA VAL A 37 12.95 1.40 -5.08
C VAL A 37 13.26 0.20 -5.97
N GLU A 38 13.10 -1.01 -5.43
CA GLU A 38 13.34 -2.27 -6.12
C GLU A 38 12.09 -3.15 -6.09
N LYS A 39 12.01 -4.08 -7.05
CA LYS A 39 10.97 -5.10 -7.06
C LYS A 39 11.04 -5.92 -5.77
N GLY A 40 9.88 -6.09 -5.13
CA GLY A 40 9.76 -6.82 -3.86
C GLY A 40 9.73 -5.92 -2.64
N ASN A 41 10.13 -4.65 -2.75
CA ASN A 41 9.99 -3.70 -1.65
C ASN A 41 8.51 -3.41 -1.35
N TYR A 42 8.26 -3.01 -0.10
CA TYR A 42 6.99 -2.42 0.29
C TYR A 42 7.12 -0.90 0.38
N VAL A 43 6.10 -0.21 -0.10
CA VAL A 43 6.02 1.25 -0.07
C VAL A 43 4.69 1.71 0.51
N LEU A 44 4.69 2.86 1.19
CA LEU A 44 3.45 3.56 1.52
C LEU A 44 3.01 4.42 0.34
N VAL A 45 1.77 4.23 -0.10
CA VAL A 45 1.20 4.95 -1.24
C VAL A 45 0.18 5.96 -0.77
N HIS A 46 0.32 7.21 -1.21
CA HIS A 46 -0.66 8.27 -0.99
C HIS A 46 -0.87 9.08 -2.27
N ALA A 47 -2.13 9.29 -2.64
CA ALA A 47 -2.50 10.09 -3.82
C ALA A 47 -1.80 9.68 -5.13
N GLY A 48 -1.50 8.38 -5.30
CA GLY A 48 -0.82 7.85 -6.50
C GLY A 48 0.71 7.93 -6.47
N TYR A 49 1.30 8.37 -5.36
CA TYR A 49 2.75 8.44 -5.17
C TYR A 49 3.19 7.49 -4.06
N ALA A 50 4.32 6.83 -4.26
CA ALA A 50 5.05 6.20 -3.18
C ALA A 50 5.76 7.30 -2.38
N ILE A 51 5.43 7.42 -1.10
CA ILE A 51 5.93 8.51 -0.23
C ILE A 51 6.96 8.02 0.78
N GLN A 52 7.05 6.70 1.00
CA GLN A 52 8.02 6.09 1.90
C GLN A 52 8.32 4.66 1.46
N LEU A 53 9.61 4.30 1.49
CA LEU A 53 10.09 2.92 1.40
C LEU A 53 10.06 2.30 2.80
N LEU A 54 9.45 1.13 2.94
CA LEU A 54 9.43 0.39 4.20
C LEU A 54 10.54 -0.64 4.21
N ASP A 55 11.29 -0.73 5.31
CA ASP A 55 12.13 -1.88 5.55
C ASP A 55 11.29 -3.14 5.83
N GLU A 56 11.92 -4.32 5.84
CA GLU A 56 11.19 -5.58 5.98
C GLU A 56 10.40 -5.67 7.29
N LYS A 57 10.97 -5.19 8.39
CA LYS A 57 10.35 -5.24 9.71
C LYS A 57 9.20 -4.23 9.82
N GLU A 58 9.43 -3.00 9.36
CA GLU A 58 8.41 -1.95 9.30
C GLU A 58 7.26 -2.36 8.39
N ALA A 59 7.55 -3.01 7.26
CA ALA A 59 6.53 -3.54 6.35
C ALA A 59 5.67 -4.59 7.05
N GLU A 60 6.28 -5.57 7.73
CA GLU A 60 5.55 -6.60 8.47
C GLU A 60 4.65 -6.01 9.56
N GLU A 61 5.18 -5.08 10.36
CA GLU A 61 4.43 -4.42 11.44
C GLU A 61 3.29 -3.56 10.89
N THR A 62 3.58 -2.74 9.86
CA THR A 62 2.57 -1.90 9.19
C THR A 62 1.46 -2.75 8.60
N LEU A 63 1.80 -3.83 7.90
CA LEU A 63 0.83 -4.76 7.33
C LEU A 63 0.03 -5.48 8.41
N ARG A 64 0.64 -5.80 9.56
CA ARG A 64 -0.07 -6.40 10.70
C ARG A 64 -1.12 -5.44 11.25
N LEU A 65 -0.73 -4.20 11.52
CA LEU A 65 -1.65 -3.15 12.00
C LEU A 65 -2.77 -2.89 11.00
N TRP A 66 -2.47 -2.87 9.70
CA TRP A 66 -3.49 -2.75 8.67
C TRP A 66 -4.51 -3.90 8.68
N ARG A 67 -4.05 -5.14 8.88
CA ARG A 67 -4.97 -6.29 9.01
C ARG A 67 -5.82 -6.19 10.27
N GLU A 68 -5.22 -5.87 11.41
CA GLU A 68 -5.93 -5.68 12.68
C GLU A 68 -7.02 -4.60 12.54
N LEU A 69 -6.71 -3.46 11.93
CA LEU A 69 -7.67 -2.38 11.68
C LEU A 69 -8.83 -2.80 10.76
N LEU A 70 -8.55 -3.58 9.73
CA LEU A 70 -9.59 -4.07 8.80
C LEU A 70 -10.49 -5.12 9.46
N GLU A 71 -9.91 -6.03 10.24
CA GLU A 71 -10.68 -7.02 11.02
C GLU A 71 -11.57 -6.32 12.08
N GLU A 72 -11.06 -5.31 12.77
CA GLU A 72 -11.86 -4.50 13.69
C GLU A 72 -12.96 -3.71 12.97
N ALA A 73 -12.68 -3.16 11.78
CA ALA A 73 -13.67 -2.46 10.96
C ALA A 73 -14.78 -3.39 10.43
N GLU A 74 -14.49 -4.67 10.21
CA GLU A 74 -15.52 -5.67 9.88
C GLU A 74 -16.39 -6.04 11.09
N ILE A 75 -15.85 -5.96 12.32
CA ILE A 75 -16.58 -6.21 13.57
C ILE A 75 -17.45 -5.00 13.95
N VAL A 76 -16.98 -3.78 13.67
CA VAL A 76 -17.73 -2.53 13.84
C VAL A 76 -18.46 -2.21 12.54
N GLY A 77 -19.56 -2.93 12.31
CA GLY A 77 -20.36 -2.90 11.08
C GLY A 77 -20.34 -1.55 10.33
N VAL A 78 -19.69 -1.55 9.18
CA VAL A 78 -20.03 -0.64 8.09
C VAL A 78 -21.46 -1.01 7.68
N GLU A 79 -22.45 -0.26 8.18
CA GLU A 79 -23.77 -0.26 7.59
C GLU A 79 -23.57 0.04 6.10
N LYS A 80 -23.80 -0.98 5.26
CA LYS A 80 -23.94 -0.80 3.83
C LYS A 80 -25.15 0.10 3.62
N ASP A 81 -24.91 1.38 3.38
CA ASP A 81 -25.87 2.23 2.69
C ASP A 81 -25.95 1.72 1.23
N GLU A 82 -26.80 0.71 1.01
CA GLU A 82 -27.32 0.35 -0.31
C GLU A 82 -28.54 1.26 -0.59
N ASP A 83 -28.38 2.25 -1.46
CA ASP A 83 -29.48 2.88 -2.21
C ASP A 83 -29.83 2.03 -3.45
#